data_AF-X0THB4-F1
#
_entry.id   AF-X0THB4-F1
#
_cell.length_a   1.000
_cell.length_b   1.000
_cell.length_c   1.000
_cell.angle_alpha   90.00
_cell.angle_beta   90.00
_cell.angle_gamma   90.00
#
_symmetry.space_group_name_H-M   'P 1'
#
loop_
_entity.id
_entity.type
_entity.pdbx_description
1 polymer ?
#
loop_
_entity_poly.entity_id
_entity_poly.type
_entity_poly.pdbx_seq_one_letter_code
_entity_poly.pdbx_strand_id
1 'polypeptide(L)'
;DADDPFHRKMLRRETRKKRFKRALLAGVLLAPIALVAWWWWTDSRATDQLEEFIAECRAAGQPIDPEDFDPPPVADEDNAALLLQDAADAIVTLEAENLFRIYNYDHGDVKDHPEEARQIVESNAKALQLARRARALTGCDWGWRMSDPILYPGLGPQRQLAKLLCFTAEYYHHVGDDRQAIETLQDALAAAGRTREIPPLIAYFTAIGQESLVMSALEEMTPTLNVAADAAGSRAATREQIQELIAALLDEEHRQRDYKLMWYGERTHLLEIG
;
A
#
# COMPACT_ATOMS: atom_id res chain seq x y z
N ASP A 1 -19.40 87.54 32.13
CA ASP A 1 -19.92 86.92 30.90
C ASP A 1 -19.56 85.44 30.76
N ALA A 2 -19.66 84.66 31.85
CA ALA A 2 -19.38 83.21 31.85
C ALA A 2 -20.67 82.37 31.71
N ASP A 3 -21.80 83.05 31.49
CA ASP A 3 -23.13 82.44 31.43
C ASP A 3 -23.75 82.50 30.03
N ASP A 4 -22.92 82.74 29.00
CA ASP A 4 -23.35 82.65 27.61
C ASP A 4 -23.76 81.19 27.30
N PRO A 5 -25.05 80.94 26.98
CA PRO A 5 -25.54 79.62 26.63
C PRO A 5 -24.83 79.03 25.41
N PHE A 6 -24.24 79.84 24.53
CA PHE A 6 -23.42 79.37 23.41
C PHE A 6 -22.10 78.78 23.87
N HIS A 7 -21.41 79.41 24.84
CA HIS A 7 -20.16 78.89 25.38
C HIS A 7 -20.34 77.56 26.13
N ARG A 8 -21.42 77.42 26.91
CA ARG A 8 -21.80 76.13 27.56
C ARG A 8 -22.11 75.03 26.53
N LYS A 9 -22.79 75.37 25.42
CA LYS A 9 -23.04 74.41 24.32
C LYS A 9 -21.75 73.98 23.63
N MET A 10 -20.77 74.87 23.47
CA MET A 10 -19.49 74.57 22.84
C MET A 10 -18.62 73.62 23.70
N LEU A 11 -18.49 73.89 25.00
CA LEU A 11 -17.74 73.01 25.93
C LEU A 11 -18.37 71.61 26.06
N ARG A 12 -19.71 71.50 26.00
CA ARG A 12 -20.41 70.21 25.93
C ARG A 12 -20.12 69.44 24.64
N ARG A 13 -19.92 70.13 23.50
CA ARG A 13 -19.54 69.49 22.24
C ARG A 13 -18.10 68.97 22.27
N GLU A 14 -17.16 69.72 22.83
CA GLU A 14 -15.77 69.27 22.94
C GLU A 14 -15.58 68.08 23.89
N THR A 15 -16.25 68.09 25.04
CA THR A 15 -16.20 66.96 25.99
C THR A 15 -16.81 65.69 25.39
N ARG A 16 -17.90 65.81 24.61
CA ARG A 16 -18.45 64.69 23.83
C ARG A 16 -17.47 64.16 22.78
N LYS A 17 -16.80 65.05 22.02
CA LYS A 17 -15.77 64.64 21.04
C LYS A 17 -14.59 63.91 21.70
N LYS A 18 -14.11 64.40 22.84
CA LYS A 18 -13.01 63.75 23.59
C LYS A 18 -13.42 62.38 24.14
N ARG A 19 -14.64 62.25 24.68
CA ARG A 19 -15.19 60.97 25.15
C ARG A 19 -15.35 59.97 23.99
N PHE A 20 -15.87 60.42 22.84
CA PHE A 20 -16.00 59.59 21.66
C PHE A 20 -14.64 59.09 21.14
N LYS A 21 -13.63 59.97 21.05
CA LYS A 21 -12.27 59.58 20.65
C LYS A 21 -11.63 58.55 21.59
N ARG A 22 -11.82 58.69 22.91
CA ARG A 22 -11.34 57.71 23.90
C ARG A 22 -12.05 56.37 23.77
N ALA A 23 -13.36 56.38 23.57
CA ALA A 23 -14.13 55.15 23.35
C ALA A 23 -13.70 54.44 22.05
N LEU A 24 -13.48 55.19 20.97
CA LEU A 24 -12.98 54.65 19.71
C LEU A 24 -11.59 54.02 19.89
N LEU A 25 -10.66 54.72 20.55
CA LEU A 25 -9.31 54.20 20.80
C LEU A 25 -9.35 52.93 21.67
N ALA A 26 -10.18 52.91 22.71
CA ALA A 26 -10.37 51.73 23.54
C ALA A 26 -10.95 50.55 22.74
N GLY A 27 -11.95 50.81 21.88
CA GLY A 27 -12.50 49.78 21.00
C GLY A 27 -11.46 49.21 20.03
N VAL A 28 -10.63 50.07 19.42
CA VAL A 28 -9.54 49.65 18.54
C VAL A 28 -8.49 48.81 19.28
N LEU A 29 -8.18 49.15 20.54
CA LEU A 29 -7.22 48.37 21.35
C LEU A 29 -7.80 47.06 21.87
N LEU A 30 -9.10 47.01 22.17
CA LEU A 30 -9.78 45.80 22.66
C LEU A 30 -10.16 44.82 21.55
N ALA A 31 -10.40 45.29 20.33
CA ALA A 31 -10.73 44.45 19.19
C ALA A 31 -9.72 43.30 18.94
N PRO A 32 -8.39 43.52 18.87
CA PRO A 32 -7.44 42.43 18.67
C PRO A 32 -7.42 41.47 19.87
N ILE A 33 -7.60 41.97 21.10
CA ILE A 33 -7.65 41.11 22.30
C ILE A 33 -8.87 40.20 22.24
N ALA A 34 -10.03 40.73 21.88
CA ALA A 34 -11.25 39.94 21.71
C ALA A 34 -11.12 38.92 20.58
N LEU A 35 -10.43 39.26 19.49
CA LEU A 35 -10.19 38.36 18.37
C LEU A 35 -9.25 37.20 18.76
N VAL A 36 -8.17 37.49 19.50
CA VAL A 36 -7.27 36.44 20.02
C VAL A 36 -7.98 35.56 21.03
N ALA A 37 -8.76 36.13 21.95
CA ALA A 37 -9.53 35.35 22.93
C ALA A 37 -10.60 34.48 22.27
N TRP A 38 -11.28 35.00 21.24
CA TRP A 38 -12.25 34.22 20.46
C TRP A 38 -11.58 33.10 19.68
N TRP A 39 -10.47 33.39 18.99
CA TRP A 39 -9.69 32.38 18.26
C TRP A 39 -9.19 31.27 19.20
N TRP A 40 -8.59 31.64 20.33
CA TRP A 40 -8.13 30.67 21.33
C TRP A 40 -9.27 29.83 21.92
N TRP A 41 -10.43 30.45 22.18
CA TRP A 41 -11.61 29.72 22.65
C TRP A 41 -12.17 28.76 21.60
N THR A 42 -12.23 29.16 20.33
CA THR A 42 -12.66 28.27 19.23
C THR A 42 -11.68 27.13 18.99
N ASP A 43 -10.38 27.41 19.09
CA ASP A 43 -9.30 26.45 18.94
C ASP A 43 -9.36 25.40 20.06
N SER A 44 -9.39 25.84 21.33
CA SER A 44 -9.54 24.94 22.48
C SER A 44 -10.80 24.08 22.39
N ARG A 45 -11.94 24.64 21.97
CA ARG A 45 -13.16 23.85 21.78
C ARG A 45 -13.06 22.83 20.65
N ALA A 46 -12.36 23.17 19.57
CA ALA A 46 -12.13 22.23 18.48
C ALA A 46 -11.20 21.08 18.93
N THR A 47 -10.18 21.38 19.73
CA THR A 47 -9.31 20.38 20.35
C THR A 47 -10.10 19.46 21.28
N ASP A 48 -10.90 20.00 22.20
CA ASP A 48 -11.71 19.20 23.13
C ASP A 48 -12.67 18.25 22.38
N GLN A 49 -13.32 18.74 21.31
CA GLN A 49 -14.22 17.92 20.49
C GLN A 49 -13.48 16.83 19.72
N LEU A 50 -12.28 17.12 19.22
CA LEU A 50 -11.44 16.14 18.54
C LEU A 50 -10.94 15.06 19.52
N GLU A 51 -10.49 15.46 20.71
CA GLU A 51 -10.05 14.54 21.75
C GLU A 51 -11.21 13.63 22.24
N GLU A 52 -12.41 14.20 22.41
CA GLU A 52 -13.60 13.42 22.76
C GLU A 52 -13.92 12.39 21.66
N PHE A 53 -13.90 12.81 20.39
CA PHE A 53 -14.12 11.90 19.26
C PHE A 53 -13.05 10.80 19.15
N ILE A 54 -11.77 11.15 19.33
CA ILE A 54 -10.66 10.18 19.37
C ILE A 54 -10.85 9.19 20.53
N ALA A 55 -11.25 9.67 21.70
CA ALA A 55 -11.52 8.81 22.85
C ALA A 55 -12.70 7.86 22.60
N GLU A 56 -13.77 8.33 21.93
CA GLU A 56 -14.90 7.49 21.51
C GLU A 56 -14.46 6.41 20.52
N CYS A 57 -13.69 6.76 19.49
CA CYS A 57 -13.13 5.82 18.52
C CYS A 57 -12.23 4.77 19.21
N ARG A 58 -11.37 5.19 20.15
CA ARG A 58 -10.48 4.29 20.91
C ARG A 58 -11.29 3.36 21.81
N ALA A 59 -12.33 3.87 22.46
CA ALA A 59 -13.25 3.07 23.27
C ALA A 59 -14.04 2.05 22.42
N ALA A 60 -14.28 2.36 21.15
CA ALA A 60 -14.87 1.44 20.18
C ALA A 60 -13.86 0.44 19.56
N GLY A 61 -12.57 0.53 19.90
CA GLY A 61 -11.51 -0.32 19.36
C GLY A 61 -11.15 -0.01 17.92
N GLN A 62 -11.43 1.20 17.43
CA GLN A 62 -11.00 1.64 16.11
C GLN A 62 -9.50 2.00 16.14
N PRO A 63 -8.72 1.62 15.11
CA PRO A 63 -7.31 1.99 15.02
C PRO A 63 -7.21 3.50 14.82
N ILE A 64 -6.38 4.16 15.63
CA ILE A 64 -6.19 5.62 15.61
C ILE A 64 -4.72 5.94 15.40
N ASP A 65 -3.85 5.30 16.17
CA ASP A 65 -2.42 5.55 16.18
C ASP A 65 -1.76 4.73 15.04
N PRO A 66 -0.65 5.18 14.41
CA PRO A 66 -0.03 4.46 13.30
C PRO A 66 0.32 3.02 13.63
N GLU A 67 0.73 2.75 14.87
CA GLU A 67 1.06 1.41 15.37
C GLU A 67 -0.15 0.48 15.43
N ASP A 68 -1.38 1.01 15.49
CA ASP A 68 -2.60 0.20 15.43
C ASP A 68 -2.78 -0.45 14.04
N PHE A 69 -2.06 0.04 13.03
CA PHE A 69 -2.06 -0.50 11.67
C PHE A 69 -0.90 -1.46 11.41
N ASP A 70 0.00 -1.66 12.38
CA ASP A 70 1.11 -2.59 12.23
C ASP A 70 0.62 -4.04 12.26
N PRO A 71 1.09 -4.90 11.32
CA PRO A 71 0.76 -6.30 11.37
C PRO A 71 1.34 -6.96 12.63
N PRO A 72 0.64 -7.94 13.22
CA PRO A 72 1.18 -8.67 14.36
C PRO A 72 2.44 -9.45 13.94
N PRO A 73 3.41 -9.62 14.87
CA PRO A 73 4.62 -10.37 14.56
C PRO A 73 4.30 -11.84 14.28
N VAL A 74 5.02 -12.42 13.32
CA VAL A 74 4.89 -13.82 12.90
C VAL A 74 6.18 -14.57 13.26
N ALA A 75 6.06 -15.80 13.78
CA ALA A 75 7.22 -16.63 14.06
C ALA A 75 7.99 -16.99 12.77
N ASP A 76 9.32 -17.02 12.82
CA ASP A 76 10.19 -17.21 11.64
C ASP A 76 9.83 -18.46 10.81
N GLU A 77 9.45 -19.56 11.47
CA GLU A 77 9.03 -20.81 10.81
C GLU A 77 7.74 -20.70 9.97
N ASP A 78 6.87 -19.76 10.33
CA ASP A 78 5.58 -19.51 9.68
C ASP A 78 5.60 -18.23 8.83
N ASN A 79 6.75 -17.54 8.74
CA ASN A 79 6.87 -16.24 8.10
C ASN A 79 7.24 -16.35 6.61
N ALA A 80 6.24 -16.14 5.74
CA ALA A 80 6.43 -16.11 4.28
C ALA A 80 7.41 -15.01 3.81
N ALA A 81 7.52 -13.89 4.53
CA ALA A 81 8.37 -12.76 4.11
C ALA A 81 9.84 -13.17 3.98
N LEU A 82 10.35 -13.96 4.94
CA LEU A 82 11.73 -14.43 4.95
C LEU A 82 12.03 -15.30 3.72
N LEU A 83 11.12 -16.21 3.38
CA LEU A 83 11.27 -17.05 2.18
C LEU A 83 11.16 -16.25 0.88
N LEU A 84 10.31 -15.23 0.82
CA LEU A 84 10.19 -14.35 -0.34
C LEU A 84 11.42 -13.44 -0.50
N GLN A 85 12.03 -12.99 0.60
CA GLN A 85 13.31 -12.28 0.57
C GLN A 85 14.42 -13.20 0.06
N ASP A 86 14.56 -14.40 0.65
CA ASP A 86 15.51 -15.41 0.19
C ASP A 86 15.29 -15.79 -1.28
N ALA A 87 14.03 -15.87 -1.74
CA ALA A 87 13.70 -16.15 -3.13
C ALA A 87 14.19 -15.05 -4.06
N ALA A 88 13.95 -13.79 -3.72
CA ALA A 88 14.39 -12.64 -4.49
C ALA A 88 15.93 -12.52 -4.52
N ASP A 89 16.59 -12.76 -3.38
CA ASP A 89 18.05 -12.74 -3.28
C ASP A 89 18.71 -13.93 -4.02
N ALA A 90 17.99 -15.04 -4.17
CA ALA A 90 18.44 -16.21 -4.91
C ALA A 90 18.30 -16.07 -6.44
N ILE A 91 17.76 -14.96 -6.95
CA ILE A 91 17.62 -14.74 -8.39
C ILE A 91 19.01 -14.67 -9.04
N VAL A 92 19.24 -15.56 -10.00
CA VAL A 92 20.47 -15.61 -10.80
C VAL A 92 20.27 -14.79 -12.07
N THR A 93 21.03 -13.71 -12.17
CA THR A 93 21.08 -12.85 -13.35
C THR A 93 22.15 -13.37 -14.33
N LEU A 94 21.73 -14.03 -15.40
CA LEU A 94 22.63 -14.52 -16.45
C LEU A 94 22.99 -13.37 -17.40
N GLU A 95 24.21 -12.83 -17.38
CA GLU A 95 24.64 -11.70 -18.25
C GLU A 95 23.72 -10.43 -18.23
N ALA A 96 24.23 -9.31 -18.74
CA ALA A 96 23.47 -8.05 -18.77
C ALA A 96 22.27 -8.09 -19.74
N GLU A 97 22.32 -8.94 -20.76
CA GLU A 97 21.29 -9.06 -21.79
C GLU A 97 20.05 -9.83 -21.28
N ASN A 98 20.20 -10.90 -20.48
CA ASN A 98 19.04 -11.61 -19.91
C ASN A 98 18.38 -10.83 -18.76
N LEU A 99 19.16 -9.99 -18.07
CA LEU A 99 18.62 -8.99 -17.15
C LEU A 99 17.60 -8.10 -17.88
N PHE A 100 17.90 -7.64 -19.09
CA PHE A 100 16.98 -6.80 -19.84
C PHE A 100 15.66 -7.51 -20.15
N ARG A 101 15.66 -8.83 -20.40
CA ARG A 101 14.44 -9.60 -20.69
C ARG A 101 13.59 -9.87 -19.47
N ILE A 102 14.20 -10.23 -18.34
CA ILE A 102 13.46 -10.36 -17.07
C ILE A 102 12.93 -8.98 -16.63
N TYR A 103 13.70 -7.91 -16.85
CA TYR A 103 13.31 -6.56 -16.44
C TYR A 103 12.29 -5.90 -17.37
N ASN A 104 12.36 -6.17 -18.68
CA ASN A 104 11.45 -5.60 -19.68
C ASN A 104 10.48 -6.61 -20.24
N TYR A 105 10.23 -7.70 -19.50
CA TYR A 105 9.24 -8.75 -19.78
C TYR A 105 8.18 -8.27 -20.76
N ASP A 106 8.41 -8.61 -22.03
CA ASP A 106 7.51 -8.35 -23.15
C ASP A 106 6.97 -9.72 -23.57
N HIS A 107 5.66 -9.80 -23.72
CA HIS A 107 5.01 -11.06 -24.05
C HIS A 107 5.48 -11.53 -25.42
N GLY A 108 6.00 -12.77 -25.49
CA GLY A 108 6.53 -13.36 -26.74
C GLY A 108 7.99 -13.81 -26.66
N ASP A 109 8.79 -13.24 -25.75
CA ASP A 109 10.22 -13.57 -25.62
C ASP A 109 10.47 -15.08 -25.37
N VAL A 110 9.62 -15.72 -24.57
CA VAL A 110 9.72 -17.16 -24.27
C VAL A 110 9.59 -18.02 -25.52
N LYS A 111 8.66 -17.66 -26.41
CA LYS A 111 8.36 -18.43 -27.63
C LYS A 111 9.45 -18.27 -28.68
N ASP A 112 10.01 -17.07 -28.78
CA ASP A 112 11.05 -16.77 -29.77
C ASP A 112 12.43 -17.29 -29.33
N HIS A 113 12.64 -17.49 -28.01
CA HIS A 113 13.92 -17.92 -27.43
C HIS A 113 13.78 -19.05 -26.38
N PRO A 114 13.31 -20.25 -26.76
CA PRO A 114 12.96 -21.30 -25.80
C PRO A 114 14.16 -21.89 -25.02
N GLU A 115 15.35 -21.94 -25.62
CA GLU A 115 16.56 -22.46 -24.94
C GLU A 115 17.09 -21.46 -23.89
N GLU A 116 17.04 -20.17 -24.18
CA GLU A 116 17.39 -19.12 -23.22
C GLU A 116 16.38 -19.09 -22.07
N ALA A 117 15.08 -19.19 -22.38
CA ALA A 117 14.02 -19.28 -21.37
C ALA A 117 14.22 -20.48 -20.45
N ARG A 118 14.53 -21.65 -21.02
CA ARG A 118 14.89 -22.85 -20.26
C ARG A 118 16.08 -22.59 -19.33
N GLN A 119 17.15 -21.98 -19.84
CA GLN A 119 18.35 -21.71 -19.03
C GLN A 119 18.04 -20.75 -17.87
N ILE A 120 17.22 -19.73 -18.10
CA ILE A 120 16.77 -18.81 -17.05
C ILE A 120 16.00 -19.56 -15.97
N VAL A 121 15.02 -20.40 -16.35
CA VAL A 121 14.21 -21.19 -15.40
C VAL A 121 15.08 -22.17 -14.62
N GLU A 122 15.95 -22.92 -15.29
CA GLU A 122 16.85 -23.90 -14.66
C GLU A 122 17.83 -23.21 -13.69
N SER A 123 18.39 -22.06 -14.07
CA SER A 123 19.34 -21.30 -13.24
C SER A 123 18.67 -20.67 -12.01
N ASN A 124 17.34 -20.47 -12.05
CA ASN A 124 16.56 -19.85 -10.99
C ASN A 124 15.73 -20.87 -10.18
N ALA A 125 15.99 -22.17 -10.32
CA ALA A 125 15.22 -23.23 -9.63
C ALA A 125 15.11 -23.03 -8.11
N LYS A 126 16.17 -22.52 -7.46
CA LYS A 126 16.17 -22.22 -6.03
C LYS A 126 15.17 -21.11 -5.66
N ALA A 127 15.16 -20.00 -6.41
CA ALA A 127 14.23 -18.90 -6.19
C ALA A 127 12.78 -19.35 -6.35
N LEU A 128 12.49 -20.14 -7.39
CA LEU A 128 11.17 -20.71 -7.66
C LEU A 128 10.71 -21.65 -6.53
N GLN A 129 11.59 -22.51 -6.03
CA GLN A 129 11.27 -23.41 -4.92
C GLN A 129 11.00 -22.64 -3.61
N LEU A 130 11.73 -21.55 -3.35
CA LEU A 130 11.52 -20.72 -2.17
C LEU A 130 10.17 -19.99 -2.24
N ALA A 131 9.81 -19.42 -3.40
CA ALA A 131 8.49 -18.82 -3.63
C ALA A 131 7.35 -19.84 -3.43
N ARG A 132 7.51 -21.06 -3.96
CA ARG A 132 6.56 -22.17 -3.75
C ARG A 132 6.36 -22.49 -2.27
N ARG A 133 7.45 -22.55 -1.51
CA ARG A 133 7.41 -22.81 -0.07
C ARG A 133 6.75 -21.66 0.69
N ALA A 134 7.04 -20.41 0.30
CA ALA A 134 6.43 -19.23 0.91
C ALA A 134 4.90 -19.23 0.75
N ARG A 135 4.38 -19.67 -0.40
CA ARG A 135 2.92 -19.82 -0.63
C ARG A 135 2.25 -20.75 0.38
N ALA A 136 2.96 -21.77 0.87
CA ALA A 136 2.41 -22.73 1.83
C ALA A 136 2.35 -22.19 3.27
N LEU A 137 3.00 -21.06 3.55
CA LEU A 137 2.98 -20.42 4.87
C LEU A 137 1.77 -19.48 5.00
N THR A 138 1.18 -19.44 6.19
CA THR A 138 -0.03 -18.67 6.46
C THR A 138 0.25 -17.26 6.95
N GLY A 139 1.37 -17.02 7.64
CA GLY A 139 1.77 -15.73 8.15
C GLY A 139 2.78 -15.00 7.27
N CYS A 140 2.84 -13.67 7.42
CA CYS A 140 3.83 -12.82 6.76
C CYS A 140 4.11 -11.60 7.64
N ASP A 141 5.35 -11.44 8.09
CA ASP A 141 5.82 -10.22 8.75
C ASP A 141 7.11 -9.77 8.07
N TRP A 142 7.03 -8.65 7.36
CA TRP A 142 8.18 -8.06 6.69
C TRP A 142 9.13 -7.30 7.64
N GLY A 143 8.77 -7.20 8.92
CA GLY A 143 9.49 -6.41 9.92
C GLY A 143 9.37 -4.90 9.68
N TRP A 144 8.48 -4.47 8.78
CA TRP A 144 8.23 -3.07 8.47
C TRP A 144 7.02 -2.57 9.23
N ARG A 145 7.10 -1.32 9.70
CA ARG A 145 6.06 -0.66 10.49
C ARG A 145 5.60 0.62 9.80
N MET A 146 4.43 1.12 10.15
CA MET A 146 3.86 2.34 9.56
C MET A 146 4.72 3.58 9.88
N SER A 147 5.42 3.57 11.01
CA SER A 147 6.32 4.65 11.42
C SER A 147 7.71 4.62 10.75
N ASP A 148 8.05 3.55 10.03
CA ASP A 148 9.30 3.46 9.29
C ASP A 148 9.31 4.41 8.07
N PRO A 149 10.49 4.77 7.52
CA PRO A 149 10.57 5.64 6.34
C PRO A 149 9.73 5.14 5.15
N ILE A 150 9.23 6.04 4.32
CA ILE A 150 8.31 5.71 3.21
C ILE A 150 8.92 4.72 2.18
N LEU A 151 10.25 4.66 2.06
CA LEU A 151 10.95 3.83 1.08
C LEU A 151 11.38 2.47 1.66
N TYR A 152 10.58 1.44 1.43
CA TYR A 152 10.99 0.06 1.67
C TYR A 152 11.92 -0.44 0.55
N PRO A 153 13.20 -0.77 0.86
CA PRO A 153 14.16 -1.20 -0.16
C PRO A 153 13.81 -2.55 -0.82
N GLY A 154 13.00 -3.39 -0.16
CA GLY A 154 12.66 -4.73 -0.65
C GLY A 154 11.61 -4.77 -1.78
N LEU A 155 10.92 -3.67 -2.11
CA LEU A 155 9.89 -3.68 -3.17
C LEU A 155 10.45 -3.98 -4.55
N GLY A 156 11.64 -3.44 -4.86
CA GLY A 156 12.31 -3.67 -6.14
C GLY A 156 12.60 -5.17 -6.39
N PRO A 157 13.31 -5.84 -5.47
CA PRO A 157 13.52 -7.29 -5.52
C PRO A 157 12.22 -8.11 -5.61
N GLN A 158 11.19 -7.79 -4.83
CA GLN A 158 9.92 -8.53 -4.89
C GLN A 158 9.21 -8.38 -6.24
N ARG A 159 9.28 -7.19 -6.87
CA ARG A 159 8.77 -7.01 -8.23
C ARG A 159 9.54 -7.85 -9.25
N GLN A 160 10.85 -8.01 -9.09
CA GLN A 160 11.66 -8.87 -9.97
C GLN A 160 11.30 -10.34 -9.80
N LEU A 161 11.08 -10.78 -8.56
CA LEU A 161 10.61 -12.15 -8.29
C LEU A 161 9.27 -12.44 -8.99
N ALA A 162 8.31 -11.52 -8.92
CA ALA A 162 7.03 -11.67 -9.63
C ALA A 162 7.20 -11.78 -11.15
N LYS A 163 8.09 -10.97 -11.76
CA LYS A 163 8.40 -11.08 -13.19
C LYS A 163 9.00 -12.44 -13.56
N LEU A 164 9.96 -12.92 -12.76
CA LEU A 164 10.55 -14.24 -12.94
C LEU A 164 9.49 -15.36 -12.85
N LEU A 165 8.56 -15.27 -11.89
CA LEU A 165 7.48 -16.26 -11.73
C LEU A 165 6.55 -16.24 -12.95
N CYS A 166 6.11 -15.08 -13.44
CA CYS A 166 5.28 -14.99 -14.64
C CYS A 166 6.01 -15.50 -15.90
N PHE A 167 7.28 -15.12 -16.09
CA PHE A 167 8.12 -15.63 -17.18
C PHE A 167 8.25 -17.15 -17.13
N THR A 168 8.45 -17.71 -15.93
CA THR A 168 8.55 -19.15 -15.71
C THR A 168 7.22 -19.86 -16.03
N ALA A 169 6.08 -19.26 -15.69
CA ALA A 169 4.78 -19.80 -16.02
C ALA A 169 4.56 -19.87 -17.54
N GLU A 170 4.90 -18.81 -18.27
CA GLU A 170 4.85 -18.81 -19.75
C GLU A 170 5.78 -19.88 -20.35
N TYR A 171 6.99 -20.04 -19.79
CA TYR A 171 7.89 -21.12 -20.21
C TYR A 171 7.26 -22.49 -20.05
N TYR A 172 6.68 -22.79 -18.88
CA TYR A 172 6.01 -24.06 -18.64
C TYR A 172 4.82 -24.28 -19.58
N HIS A 173 4.02 -23.25 -19.84
CA HIS A 173 2.94 -23.29 -20.83
C HIS A 173 3.49 -23.65 -22.22
N HIS A 174 4.57 -22.98 -22.64
CA HIS A 174 5.16 -23.17 -23.97
C HIS A 174 5.69 -24.59 -24.19
N VAL A 175 6.25 -25.23 -23.16
CA VAL A 175 6.71 -26.64 -23.22
C VAL A 175 5.58 -27.66 -22.96
N GLY A 176 4.33 -27.19 -22.85
CA GLY A 176 3.13 -27.98 -22.68
C GLY A 176 2.90 -28.52 -21.27
N ASP A 177 3.50 -27.90 -20.25
CA ASP A 177 3.31 -28.19 -18.82
C ASP A 177 2.40 -27.14 -18.14
N ASP A 178 1.15 -27.12 -18.58
CA ASP A 178 0.12 -26.21 -18.07
C ASP A 178 -0.14 -26.38 -16.57
N ARG A 179 0.09 -27.58 -16.05
CA ARG A 179 0.05 -27.80 -14.60
C ARG A 179 1.06 -26.93 -13.88
N GLN A 180 2.34 -27.00 -14.26
CA GLN A 180 3.39 -26.20 -13.63
C GLN A 180 3.21 -24.71 -13.91
N ALA A 181 2.68 -24.35 -15.07
CA ALA A 181 2.38 -22.97 -15.42
C ALA A 181 1.37 -22.35 -14.44
N ILE A 182 0.21 -22.98 -14.24
CA ILE A 182 -0.83 -22.49 -13.32
C ILE A 182 -0.34 -22.46 -11.87
N GLU A 183 0.37 -23.50 -11.45
CA GLU A 183 0.99 -23.57 -10.13
C GLU A 183 1.95 -22.40 -9.88
N THR A 184 2.73 -22.00 -10.90
CA THR A 184 3.68 -20.88 -10.79
C THR A 184 2.98 -19.52 -10.77
N LEU A 185 1.87 -19.35 -11.50
CA LEU A 185 1.05 -18.15 -11.42
C LEU A 185 0.39 -17.97 -10.04
N GLN A 186 -0.03 -19.07 -9.42
CA GLN A 186 -0.50 -19.05 -8.04
C GLN A 186 0.61 -18.64 -7.05
N ASP A 187 1.87 -19.06 -7.27
CA ASP A 187 3.00 -18.55 -6.47
C ASP A 187 3.17 -17.03 -6.63
N ALA A 188 3.05 -16.52 -7.86
CA ALA A 188 3.15 -15.08 -8.14
C ALA A 188 2.03 -14.28 -7.47
N LEU A 189 0.78 -14.78 -7.50
CA LEU A 189 -0.35 -14.16 -6.78
C LEU A 189 -0.13 -14.18 -5.28
N ALA A 190 0.36 -15.30 -4.72
CA ALA A 190 0.66 -15.39 -3.31
C ALA A 190 1.74 -14.38 -2.89
N ALA A 191 2.82 -14.25 -3.68
CA ALA A 191 3.86 -13.24 -3.44
C ALA A 191 3.33 -11.81 -3.52
N ALA A 192 2.43 -11.52 -4.47
CA ALA A 192 1.76 -10.21 -4.57
C ALA A 192 0.86 -9.92 -3.36
N GLY A 193 0.08 -10.92 -2.93
CA GLY A 193 -0.72 -10.86 -1.71
C GLY A 193 0.13 -10.56 -0.48
N ARG A 194 1.28 -11.23 -0.32
CA ARG A 194 2.22 -10.97 0.78
C ARG A 194 2.86 -9.58 0.70
N THR A 195 3.17 -9.10 -0.50
CA THR A 195 3.71 -7.74 -0.70
C THR A 195 2.71 -6.68 -0.27
N ARG A 196 1.40 -6.95 -0.39
CA ARG A 196 0.33 -6.05 0.05
C ARG A 196 0.27 -5.88 1.57
N GLU A 197 0.76 -6.85 2.34
CA GLU A 197 0.78 -6.82 3.81
C GLU A 197 1.85 -5.87 4.37
N ILE A 198 2.71 -5.29 3.52
CA ILE A 198 3.67 -4.26 3.93
C ILE A 198 2.89 -2.94 4.14
N PRO A 199 3.00 -2.27 5.30
CA PRO A 199 2.11 -1.15 5.67
C PRO A 199 2.02 0.04 4.69
N PRO A 200 3.13 0.55 4.09
CA PRO A 200 3.07 1.79 3.30
C PRO A 200 2.30 1.65 1.97
N LEU A 201 1.64 2.73 1.54
CA LEU A 201 0.86 2.80 0.29
C LEU A 201 1.63 2.35 -0.97
N ILE A 202 2.93 2.63 -1.02
CA ILE A 202 3.78 2.24 -2.15
C ILE A 202 3.89 0.71 -2.34
N ALA A 203 3.79 -0.05 -1.25
CA ALA A 203 3.80 -1.52 -1.33
C ALA A 203 2.49 -2.05 -1.93
N TYR A 204 1.34 -1.46 -1.58
CA TYR A 204 0.06 -1.77 -2.19
C TYR A 204 0.07 -1.56 -3.71
N PHE A 205 0.64 -0.44 -4.19
CA PHE A 205 0.81 -0.21 -5.63
C PHE A 205 1.77 -1.21 -6.29
N THR A 206 2.81 -1.63 -5.56
CA THR A 206 3.73 -2.66 -6.04
C THR A 206 3.00 -3.99 -6.21
N ALA A 207 2.18 -4.38 -5.24
CA ALA A 207 1.35 -5.58 -5.31
C ALA A 207 0.37 -5.55 -6.49
N ILE A 208 -0.31 -4.43 -6.75
CA ILE A 208 -1.15 -4.26 -7.96
C ILE A 208 -0.32 -4.46 -9.23
N GLY A 209 0.89 -3.88 -9.27
CA GLY A 209 1.81 -4.06 -10.40
C GLY A 209 2.20 -5.53 -10.61
N GLN A 210 2.38 -6.30 -9.54
CA GLN A 210 2.67 -7.74 -9.61
C GLN A 210 1.44 -8.54 -10.08
N GLU A 211 0.25 -8.25 -9.56
CA GLU A 211 -1.01 -8.89 -10.02
C GLU A 211 -1.28 -8.60 -11.50
N SER A 212 -1.01 -7.38 -11.97
CA SER A 212 -1.10 -7.04 -13.39
C SER A 212 -0.20 -7.91 -14.26
N LEU A 213 1.01 -8.27 -13.80
CA LEU A 213 1.90 -9.19 -14.53
C LEU A 213 1.28 -10.60 -14.63
N VAL A 214 0.64 -11.07 -13.55
CA VAL A 214 -0.07 -12.36 -13.56
C VAL A 214 -1.23 -12.32 -14.57
N MET A 215 -2.00 -11.22 -14.59
CA MET A 215 -3.14 -11.08 -15.51
C MET A 215 -2.68 -11.14 -16.96
N SER A 216 -1.62 -10.42 -17.30
CA SER A 216 -1.10 -10.42 -18.67
C SER A 216 -0.54 -11.78 -19.08
N ALA A 217 0.17 -12.49 -18.17
CA ALA A 217 0.61 -13.87 -18.44
C ALA A 217 -0.57 -14.83 -18.67
N LEU A 218 -1.65 -14.68 -17.88
CA LEU A 218 -2.88 -15.47 -18.06
C LEU A 218 -3.57 -15.18 -19.39
N GLU A 219 -3.66 -13.91 -19.79
CA GLU A 219 -4.26 -13.52 -21.07
C GLU A 219 -3.54 -14.18 -22.25
N GLU A 220 -2.20 -14.25 -22.20
CA GLU A 220 -1.38 -14.90 -23.23
C GLU A 220 -1.57 -16.43 -23.25
N MET A 221 -1.61 -17.08 -22.08
CA MET A 221 -1.71 -18.54 -21.98
C MET A 221 -3.13 -19.08 -22.24
N THR A 222 -4.17 -18.33 -21.86
CA THR A 222 -5.57 -18.80 -21.84
C THR A 222 -6.07 -19.39 -23.16
N PRO A 223 -5.79 -18.81 -24.35
CA PRO A 223 -6.28 -19.32 -25.63
C PRO A 223 -5.85 -20.76 -25.93
N THR A 224 -4.70 -21.18 -25.42
CA THR A 224 -4.08 -22.49 -25.70
C THR A 224 -3.89 -23.38 -24.48
N LEU A 225 -4.42 -22.96 -23.33
CA LEU A 225 -4.29 -23.67 -22.06
C LEU A 225 -4.94 -25.06 -22.12
N ASN A 226 -4.17 -26.12 -21.90
CA ASN A 226 -4.67 -27.50 -21.86
C ASN A 226 -5.17 -27.84 -20.45
N VAL A 227 -6.47 -28.13 -20.36
CA VAL A 227 -7.15 -28.51 -19.11
C VAL A 227 -7.68 -29.94 -19.24
N ALA A 228 -7.28 -30.83 -18.33
CA ALA A 228 -7.76 -32.21 -18.30
C ALA A 228 -8.56 -32.50 -17.02
N ALA A 229 -9.50 -33.43 -17.11
CA ALA A 229 -10.32 -33.86 -15.98
C ALA A 229 -9.58 -34.78 -15.00
N ASP A 230 -8.54 -35.49 -15.46
CA ASP A 230 -7.72 -36.38 -14.62
C ASP A 230 -6.25 -35.98 -14.72
N ALA A 231 -5.61 -35.87 -13.56
CA ALA A 231 -4.29 -35.34 -13.36
C ALA A 231 -3.19 -36.41 -13.43
N ALA A 232 -3.54 -37.70 -13.33
CA ALA A 232 -2.55 -38.76 -13.14
C ALA A 232 -1.57 -38.85 -14.33
N GLY A 233 -0.34 -38.35 -14.13
CA GLY A 233 0.73 -38.34 -15.14
C GLY A 233 0.56 -37.35 -16.29
N SER A 234 -0.53 -36.57 -16.33
CA SER A 234 -0.74 -35.54 -17.36
C SER A 234 0.03 -34.26 -17.04
N ARG A 235 0.47 -33.54 -18.08
CA ARG A 235 1.02 -32.19 -17.98
C ARG A 235 -0.05 -31.09 -18.08
N ALA A 236 -1.28 -31.46 -18.41
CA ALA A 236 -2.41 -30.53 -18.42
C ALA A 236 -2.74 -30.05 -17.01
N ALA A 237 -3.20 -28.80 -16.91
CA ALA A 237 -3.76 -28.24 -15.69
C ALA A 237 -5.03 -29.00 -15.29
N THR A 238 -5.25 -29.19 -14.01
CA THR A 238 -6.48 -29.81 -13.52
C THR A 238 -7.61 -28.80 -13.41
N ARG A 239 -8.86 -29.26 -13.44
CA ARG A 239 -10.01 -28.37 -13.24
C ARG A 239 -9.96 -27.66 -11.89
N GLU A 240 -9.50 -28.36 -10.86
CA GLU A 240 -9.37 -27.86 -9.49
C GLU A 240 -8.37 -26.70 -9.44
N GLN A 241 -7.20 -26.84 -10.07
CA GLN A 241 -6.21 -25.75 -10.16
C GLN A 241 -6.77 -24.49 -10.81
N ILE A 242 -7.54 -24.66 -11.91
CA ILE A 242 -8.20 -23.52 -12.57
C ILE A 242 -9.25 -22.88 -11.66
N GLN A 243 -10.03 -23.68 -10.93
CA GLN A 243 -11.03 -23.16 -9.99
C GLN A 243 -10.40 -22.40 -8.83
N GLU A 244 -9.30 -22.91 -8.26
CA GLU A 244 -8.53 -22.23 -7.21
C GLU A 244 -7.94 -20.91 -7.72
N LEU A 245 -7.38 -20.90 -8.93
CA LEU A 245 -6.89 -19.68 -9.55
C LEU A 245 -8.02 -18.66 -9.73
N ILE A 246 -9.17 -19.06 -10.29
CA ILE A 246 -10.34 -18.18 -10.44
C ILE A 246 -10.79 -17.63 -9.08
N ALA A 247 -10.84 -18.49 -8.05
CA ALA A 247 -11.22 -18.07 -6.70
C ALA A 247 -10.25 -17.00 -6.15
N ALA A 248 -8.94 -17.19 -6.33
CA ALA A 248 -7.93 -16.22 -5.92
C ALA A 248 -8.07 -14.87 -6.64
N LEU A 249 -8.41 -14.88 -7.94
CA LEU A 249 -8.60 -13.64 -8.72
C LEU A 249 -9.87 -12.88 -8.37
N LEU A 250 -10.91 -13.61 -7.97
CA LEU A 250 -12.19 -13.05 -7.57
C LEU A 250 -12.27 -12.70 -6.08
N ASP A 251 -11.25 -13.01 -5.28
CA ASP A 251 -11.18 -12.62 -3.86
C ASP A 251 -10.96 -11.11 -3.72
N GLU A 252 -12.07 -10.39 -3.54
CA GLU A 252 -12.08 -8.95 -3.35
C GLU A 252 -12.03 -8.55 -1.86
N GLU A 253 -12.32 -9.47 -0.95
CA GLU A 253 -12.44 -9.15 0.48
C GLU A 253 -11.08 -8.73 1.04
N HIS A 254 -10.03 -9.51 0.73
CA HIS A 254 -8.66 -9.18 1.12
C HIS A 254 -8.22 -7.85 0.53
N ARG A 255 -8.48 -7.61 -0.77
CA ARG A 255 -8.13 -6.34 -1.44
C ARG A 255 -8.78 -5.13 -0.77
N GLN A 256 -10.08 -5.21 -0.45
CA GLN A 256 -10.79 -4.11 0.20
C GLN A 256 -10.32 -3.86 1.63
N ARG A 257 -10.03 -4.92 2.39
CA ARG A 257 -9.52 -4.79 3.76
C ARG A 257 -8.16 -4.09 3.75
N ASP A 258 -7.23 -4.58 2.96
CA ASP A 258 -5.86 -4.10 2.94
C ASP A 258 -5.79 -2.66 2.38
N TYR A 259 -6.61 -2.36 1.36
CA TYR A 259 -6.79 -0.99 0.86
C TYR A 259 -7.21 -0.02 1.96
N LYS A 260 -8.19 -0.40 2.81
CA LYS A 260 -8.65 0.45 3.91
C LYS A 260 -7.56 0.67 4.95
N LEU A 261 -6.90 -0.41 5.39
CA LEU A 261 -5.84 -0.34 6.39
C LEU A 261 -4.71 0.59 5.93
N MET A 262 -4.27 0.43 4.69
CA MET A 262 -3.26 1.26 4.09
C MET A 262 -3.68 2.74 3.99
N TRP A 263 -4.93 3.04 3.60
CA TRP A 263 -5.36 4.43 3.44
C TRP A 263 -5.50 5.14 4.77
N TYR A 264 -5.99 4.44 5.79
CA TYR A 264 -6.10 4.99 7.13
C TYR A 264 -4.72 5.15 7.77
N GLY A 265 -3.86 4.13 7.70
CA GLY A 265 -2.51 4.21 8.27
C GLY A 265 -1.66 5.32 7.64
N GLU A 266 -1.66 5.46 6.31
CA GLU A 266 -0.94 6.54 5.61
C GLU A 266 -1.47 7.92 6.02
N ARG A 267 -2.79 8.06 6.18
CA ARG A 267 -3.41 9.32 6.60
C ARG A 267 -3.06 9.68 8.03
N THR A 268 -3.09 8.71 8.94
CA THR A 268 -2.65 8.91 10.32
C THR A 268 -1.19 9.35 10.36
N HIS A 269 -0.31 8.64 9.65
CA HIS A 269 1.13 8.98 9.60
C HIS A 269 1.40 10.41 9.11
N LEU A 270 0.70 10.85 8.05
CA LEU A 270 0.82 12.21 7.53
C LEU A 270 0.34 13.30 8.50
N LEU A 271 -0.62 12.98 9.38
CA LEU A 271 -1.13 13.92 10.39
C LEU A 271 -0.17 14.06 11.57
N GLU A 272 0.64 13.05 11.88
CA GLU A 272 1.63 13.14 12.96
C GLU A 272 2.89 13.93 12.58
N ILE A 273 3.28 13.88 11.31
CA ILE A 273 4.49 14.56 10.82
C ILE A 273 4.24 16.07 10.57
N GLY A 274 2.98 16.47 10.34
CA GLY A 274 2.58 17.83 9.95
C GLY A 274 2.32 18.76 11.13
#